data_AF-A0A7V4G0Q6-F1
#
_entry.id   AF-A0A7V4G0Q6-F1
#
_cell.length_a   1.000
_cell.length_b   1.000
_cell.length_c   1.000
_cell.angle_alpha   90.00
_cell.angle_beta   90.00
_cell.angle_gamma   90.00
#
_symmetry.space_group_name_H-M   'P 1'
#
loop_
_entity.id
_entity.type
_entity.pdbx_description
1 polymer ?
#
loop_
_entity_poly.entity_id
_entity_poly.type
_entity_poly.pdbx_seq_one_letter_code
_entity_poly.pdbx_strand_id
1 'polypeptide(L)'
;VLVERFVSGDDYRVLVVGGRVSAVARRDPPRVQGDGKSTIAELVAVVNADPRRGEDHATSLSKMRLDDIALAVLAEQGYTPESVPAAGVQVILRRNGNLSTGGSATDVTDRIHPEVAARAVDAARVIGLDIAGIDIICRDISRPLEEQGGVVIEVNAAPGLRMHLDPSIGKPRPVAEAIVDTLFGPGENGRIPVVAVSGTNGKTTTVRLVGHMLKTAGRRVGMACTDGIYIEGRRIDHDDCSGPRSARAVLFNPRVDAAVLETARGGILREGLGFDMCDVAIVTNIGEGDHLGMAGIDTAEQLSAVKRTIVENVAPTGAAVINAEDALTVAMAPYCPGSVIFFARTPQHPLIVAHRARGGRAVVVHHEDVILADGASETRLASLASVPITRSGRIGFQVENVLAAVAAGWSLGLSHDVMRASLATFPSDPASTPGRFNVLDYEGATIVIDYGHNADALRALTEAIEAMPHDRRLIVYTAAGDRRDVDIIRKADIIGNSFDQVIIYEDQCTRGRPDGEVV
;
A
#
# COMPACT_ATOMS: atom_id res chain seq x y z
N VAL A 1 -34.10 35.94 -16.74
CA VAL A 1 -34.97 34.75 -16.58
C VAL A 1 -34.46 33.70 -17.55
N LEU A 2 -33.95 32.58 -17.05
CA LEU A 2 -33.64 31.41 -17.88
C LEU A 2 -34.96 30.65 -18.06
N VAL A 3 -35.34 30.37 -19.31
CA VAL A 3 -36.57 29.61 -19.62
C VAL A 3 -36.14 28.27 -20.19
N GLU A 4 -36.46 27.19 -19.49
CA GLU A 4 -36.12 25.82 -19.88
C GLU A 4 -37.38 25.06 -20.31
N ARG A 5 -37.18 24.04 -21.14
CA ARG A 5 -38.25 23.16 -21.59
C ARG A 5 -38.75 22.30 -20.42
N PHE A 6 -40.06 22.34 -20.15
CA PHE A 6 -40.68 21.41 -19.21
C PHE A 6 -40.74 19.99 -19.81
N VAL A 7 -40.25 19.01 -19.07
CA VAL A 7 -40.30 17.59 -19.43
C VAL A 7 -41.20 16.85 -18.45
N SER A 8 -42.15 16.08 -18.99
CA SER A 8 -43.11 15.30 -18.20
C SER A 8 -42.71 13.84 -18.18
N GLY A 9 -42.78 13.22 -17.00
CA GLY A 9 -42.51 11.79 -16.82
C GLY A 9 -42.33 11.42 -15.35
N ASP A 10 -42.01 10.16 -15.13
CA ASP A 10 -41.55 9.63 -13.85
C ASP A 10 -40.07 10.01 -13.65
N ASP A 11 -39.67 10.18 -12.39
CA ASP A 11 -38.31 10.51 -11.96
C ASP A 11 -37.54 9.23 -11.61
N TYR A 12 -36.42 8.97 -12.27
CA TYR A 12 -35.58 7.79 -12.06
C TYR A 12 -34.17 8.18 -11.66
N ARG A 13 -33.65 7.51 -10.61
CA ARG A 13 -32.23 7.48 -10.26
C ARG A 13 -31.62 6.20 -10.81
N VAL A 14 -30.73 6.34 -11.81
CA VAL A 14 -29.92 5.25 -12.34
C VAL A 14 -28.53 5.33 -11.70
N LEU A 15 -28.12 4.27 -11.00
CA LEU A 15 -26.76 4.16 -10.44
C LEU A 15 -25.85 3.44 -11.43
N VAL A 16 -24.82 4.14 -11.87
CA VAL A 16 -23.71 3.60 -12.67
C VAL A 16 -22.53 3.33 -11.75
N VAL A 17 -21.94 2.14 -11.84
CA VAL A 17 -20.74 1.74 -11.11
C VAL A 17 -19.83 0.96 -12.05
N GLY A 18 -18.58 1.39 -12.23
CA GLY A 18 -17.60 0.69 -13.06
C GLY A 18 -18.03 0.54 -14.53
N GLY A 19 -18.68 1.56 -15.08
CA GLY A 19 -19.11 1.56 -16.49
C GLY A 19 -20.34 0.69 -16.81
N ARG A 20 -21.10 0.26 -15.80
CA ARG A 20 -22.37 -0.47 -15.95
C ARG A 20 -23.46 0.10 -15.06
N VAL A 21 -24.72 -0.07 -15.45
CA VAL A 21 -25.86 0.22 -14.57
C VAL A 21 -25.97 -0.88 -13.52
N SER A 22 -25.84 -0.51 -12.25
CA SER A 22 -25.93 -1.43 -11.11
C SER A 22 -27.30 -1.45 -10.45
N ALA A 23 -28.03 -0.34 -10.52
CA ALA A 23 -29.38 -0.24 -9.97
C ALA A 23 -30.18 0.90 -10.60
N VAL A 24 -31.51 0.79 -10.61
CA VAL A 24 -32.43 1.84 -11.02
C VAL A 24 -33.59 1.93 -10.04
N ALA A 25 -33.82 3.12 -9.51
CA ALA A 25 -34.92 3.41 -8.60
C ALA A 25 -35.82 4.47 -9.23
N ARG A 26 -37.11 4.18 -9.37
CA ARG A 26 -38.11 5.22 -9.61
C ARG A 26 -38.41 5.92 -8.30
N ARG A 27 -38.31 7.25 -8.30
CA ARG A 27 -38.61 8.11 -7.17
C ARG A 27 -40.03 8.62 -7.28
N ASP A 28 -40.80 8.33 -6.25
CA ASP A 28 -42.18 8.77 -6.11
C ASP A 28 -42.24 9.92 -5.09
N PRO A 29 -42.82 11.08 -5.43
CA PRO A 29 -42.97 12.18 -4.48
C PRO A 29 -43.81 11.78 -3.25
N PRO A 30 -43.56 12.40 -2.09
CA PRO A 30 -44.32 12.10 -0.88
C PRO A 30 -45.80 12.39 -1.12
N ARG A 31 -46.65 11.38 -0.89
CA ARG A 31 -48.09 11.45 -1.10
C ARG A 31 -48.83 10.58 -0.09
N VAL A 32 -50.10 10.93 0.14
CA VAL A 32 -51.05 10.13 0.92
C VAL A 32 -52.25 9.76 0.05
N GLN A 33 -52.85 8.61 0.32
CA GLN A 33 -54.08 8.19 -0.34
C GLN A 33 -55.27 8.46 0.59
N GLY A 34 -56.27 9.17 0.08
CA GLY A 34 -57.51 9.40 0.80
C GLY A 34 -58.27 8.10 1.05
N ASP A 35 -58.82 7.97 2.25
CA ASP A 35 -59.73 6.90 2.65
C ASP A 35 -61.19 7.36 2.76
N GLY A 36 -61.45 8.64 2.45
CA GLY A 36 -62.75 9.29 2.56
C GLY A 36 -63.19 9.61 3.99
N LYS A 37 -62.33 9.42 5.00
CA LYS A 37 -62.68 9.57 6.42
C LYS A 37 -61.66 10.40 7.20
N SER A 38 -60.37 10.17 7.00
CA SER A 38 -59.28 10.83 7.70
C SER A 38 -58.81 12.09 6.99
N THR A 39 -58.36 13.05 7.79
CA THR A 39 -57.72 14.27 7.31
C THR A 39 -56.34 13.96 6.73
N ILE A 40 -55.81 14.83 5.86
CA ILE A 40 -54.45 14.68 5.32
C ILE A 40 -53.41 14.62 6.46
N ALA A 41 -53.57 15.41 7.51
CA ALA A 41 -52.69 15.38 8.69
C ALA A 41 -52.69 14.01 9.38
N GLU A 42 -53.87 13.39 9.55
CA GLU A 42 -53.99 12.05 10.11
C GLU A 42 -53.38 10.99 9.19
N LEU A 43 -53.63 11.07 7.88
CA LEU A 43 -53.04 10.15 6.90
C LEU A 43 -51.51 10.22 6.90
N VAL A 44 -50.94 11.43 7.01
CA VAL A 44 -49.49 11.63 7.16
C VAL A 44 -48.98 11.02 8.46
N ALA A 45 -49.70 11.20 9.57
CA ALA A 45 -49.34 10.60 10.86
C ALA A 45 -49.32 9.06 10.79
N VAL A 46 -50.30 8.45 10.10
CA VAL A 46 -50.35 7.00 9.86
C VAL A 46 -49.16 6.54 9.03
N VAL A 47 -48.83 7.22 7.93
CA VAL A 47 -47.65 6.87 7.11
C VAL A 47 -46.35 7.01 7.90
N ASN A 48 -46.23 8.06 8.72
CA ASN A 48 -45.07 8.30 9.57
C ASN A 48 -44.96 7.37 10.79
N ALA A 49 -46.00 6.58 11.08
CA ALA A 49 -45.95 5.54 12.11
C ALA A 49 -45.15 4.29 11.67
N ASP A 50 -44.81 4.19 10.38
CA ASP A 50 -43.88 3.16 9.90
C ASP A 50 -42.53 3.29 10.63
N PRO A 51 -42.05 2.25 11.35
CA PRO A 51 -40.80 2.32 12.11
C PRO A 51 -39.57 2.56 11.24
N ARG A 52 -39.67 2.36 9.91
CA ARG A 52 -38.60 2.71 8.97
C ARG A 52 -38.50 4.21 8.72
N ARG A 53 -39.48 5.03 9.13
CA ARG A 53 -39.50 6.50 8.97
C ARG A 53 -39.00 7.23 10.22
N GLY A 54 -37.81 7.79 10.11
CA GLY A 54 -37.12 8.50 11.18
C GLY A 54 -36.90 9.98 10.86
N GLU A 55 -36.39 10.69 11.86
CA GLU A 55 -35.82 12.02 11.66
C GLU A 55 -34.40 11.90 11.06
N ASP A 56 -33.98 12.90 10.27
CA ASP A 56 -32.60 13.16 9.85
C ASP A 56 -31.76 11.92 9.47
N HIS A 57 -32.15 11.24 8.39
CA HIS A 57 -31.42 10.12 7.76
C HIS A 57 -31.07 8.92 8.67
N ALA A 58 -31.57 8.87 9.90
CA ALA A 58 -31.25 7.83 10.88
C ALA A 58 -31.84 6.45 10.53
N THR A 59 -32.84 6.40 9.63
CA THR A 59 -33.52 5.18 9.19
C THR A 59 -33.67 5.13 7.66
N SER A 60 -34.17 4.02 7.13
CA SER A 60 -34.30 3.77 5.69
C SER A 60 -35.19 4.76 4.95
N LEU A 61 -36.20 5.31 5.62
CA LEU A 61 -37.11 6.31 5.07
C LEU A 61 -37.10 7.56 5.96
N SER A 62 -37.34 8.73 5.38
CA SER A 62 -37.55 9.96 6.15
C SER A 62 -39.04 10.18 6.39
N LYS A 63 -39.40 10.82 7.50
CA LYS A 63 -40.79 11.24 7.74
C LYS A 63 -41.26 12.29 6.74
N MET A 64 -42.54 12.23 6.39
CA MET A 64 -43.22 13.28 5.64
C MET A 64 -43.51 14.45 6.59
N ARG A 65 -43.13 15.66 6.20
CA ARG A 65 -43.35 16.89 6.99
C ARG A 65 -44.39 17.77 6.29
N LEU A 66 -45.34 18.28 7.06
CA LEU A 66 -46.31 19.31 6.64
C LEU A 66 -45.75 20.70 6.95
N ASP A 67 -44.66 21.07 6.28
CA ASP A 67 -44.06 22.41 6.37
C ASP A 67 -44.62 23.35 5.29
N ASP A 68 -44.16 24.60 5.26
CA ASP A 68 -44.68 25.64 4.35
C ASP A 68 -44.70 25.22 2.87
N ILE A 69 -43.71 24.41 2.44
CA ILE A 69 -43.66 23.87 1.08
C ILE A 69 -44.82 22.89 0.85
N ALA A 70 -45.04 21.96 1.79
CA ALA A 70 -46.14 21.02 1.68
C ALA A 70 -47.50 21.72 1.72
N LEU A 71 -47.66 22.73 2.57
CA LEU A 71 -48.88 23.54 2.64
C LEU A 71 -49.15 24.27 1.32
N ALA A 72 -48.13 24.83 0.68
CA ALA A 72 -48.27 25.48 -0.63
C ALA A 72 -48.73 24.49 -1.72
N VAL A 73 -48.13 23.30 -1.77
CA VAL A 73 -48.50 22.25 -2.73
C VAL A 73 -49.91 21.71 -2.49
N LEU A 74 -50.34 21.60 -1.23
CA LEU A 74 -51.72 21.25 -0.89
C LEU A 74 -52.71 22.32 -1.35
N ALA A 75 -52.40 23.60 -1.12
CA ALA A 75 -53.24 24.72 -1.51
C ALA A 75 -53.44 24.78 -3.04
N GLU A 76 -52.40 24.50 -3.84
CA GLU A 76 -52.51 24.37 -5.30
C GLU A 76 -53.48 23.27 -5.75
N GLN A 77 -53.64 22.22 -4.94
CA GLN A 77 -54.58 21.11 -5.17
C GLN A 77 -55.97 21.38 -4.55
N GLY A 78 -56.17 22.53 -3.89
CA GLY A 78 -57.41 22.87 -3.21
C GLY A 78 -57.60 22.18 -1.85
N TYR A 79 -56.52 21.71 -1.23
CA TYR A 79 -56.53 21.02 0.07
C TYR A 79 -55.84 21.83 1.18
N THR A 80 -56.23 21.54 2.41
CA THR A 80 -55.54 21.92 3.65
C THR A 80 -55.20 20.66 4.45
N PRO A 81 -54.33 20.71 5.47
CA PRO A 81 -54.07 19.55 6.33
C PRO A 81 -55.32 18.91 6.93
N GLU A 82 -56.38 19.68 7.15
CA GLU A 82 -57.67 19.28 7.74
C GLU A 82 -58.66 18.74 6.70
N SER A 83 -58.32 18.81 5.41
CA SER A 83 -59.17 18.29 4.35
C SER A 83 -59.24 16.76 4.37
N VAL A 84 -60.42 16.21 4.10
CA VAL A 84 -60.67 14.76 3.98
C VAL A 84 -60.77 14.39 2.49
N PRO A 85 -59.69 13.91 1.86
CA PRO A 85 -59.72 13.51 0.46
C PRO A 85 -60.60 12.26 0.26
N ALA A 86 -61.35 12.25 -0.84
CA ALA A 86 -62.22 11.11 -1.18
C ALA A 86 -61.42 9.82 -1.31
N ALA A 87 -62.08 8.69 -1.03
CA ALA A 87 -61.44 7.38 -1.07
C ALA A 87 -60.76 7.12 -2.42
N GLY A 88 -59.48 6.79 -2.39
CA GLY A 88 -58.66 6.50 -3.57
C GLY A 88 -57.92 7.70 -4.17
N VAL A 89 -58.26 8.94 -3.79
CA VAL A 89 -57.59 10.15 -4.29
C VAL A 89 -56.16 10.23 -3.76
N GLN A 90 -55.19 10.42 -4.65
CA GLN A 90 -53.78 10.63 -4.27
C GLN A 90 -53.54 12.13 -4.05
N VAL A 91 -53.12 12.50 -2.84
CA VAL A 91 -52.77 13.88 -2.50
C VAL A 91 -51.26 13.99 -2.39
N ILE A 92 -50.66 14.82 -3.26
CA ILE A 92 -49.22 15.02 -3.31
C ILE A 92 -48.83 16.07 -2.27
N LEU A 93 -47.81 15.78 -1.46
CA LEU A 93 -47.30 16.71 -0.44
C LEU A 93 -46.14 17.54 -0.98
N ARG A 94 -45.35 17.02 -1.91
CA ARG A 94 -44.27 17.76 -2.58
C ARG A 94 -44.11 17.29 -4.02
N ARG A 95 -43.56 18.14 -4.88
CA ARG A 95 -43.30 17.80 -6.29
C ARG A 95 -41.98 17.04 -6.51
N ASN A 96 -41.04 17.08 -5.57
CA ASN A 96 -39.77 16.37 -5.69
C ASN A 96 -39.85 14.94 -5.12
N GLY A 97 -39.17 14.00 -5.77
CA GLY A 97 -39.07 12.59 -5.37
C GLY A 97 -38.02 12.31 -4.28
N ASN A 98 -37.53 13.35 -3.59
CA ASN A 98 -36.41 13.20 -2.66
C ASN A 98 -36.79 12.34 -1.44
N LEU A 99 -36.00 11.30 -1.16
CA LEU A 99 -36.23 10.46 0.00
C LEU A 99 -36.05 11.23 1.32
N SER A 100 -35.23 12.29 1.34
CA SER A 100 -35.03 13.15 2.51
C SER A 100 -36.30 13.89 2.93
N THR A 101 -37.23 14.11 2.00
CA THR A 101 -38.49 14.82 2.22
C THR A 101 -39.69 13.88 2.32
N GLY A 102 -39.43 12.58 2.52
CA GLY A 102 -40.46 11.56 2.72
C GLY A 102 -40.90 10.84 1.44
N GLY A 103 -40.27 11.11 0.29
CA GLY A 103 -40.49 10.36 -0.95
C GLY A 103 -40.13 8.88 -0.80
N SER A 104 -40.68 8.06 -1.71
CA SER A 104 -40.44 6.61 -1.74
C SER A 104 -39.66 6.21 -2.99
N ALA A 105 -38.97 5.08 -2.92
CA ALA A 105 -38.22 4.53 -4.05
C ALA A 105 -38.75 3.13 -4.42
N THR A 106 -39.01 2.93 -5.71
CA THR A 106 -39.36 1.62 -6.27
C THR A 106 -38.20 1.10 -7.10
N ASP A 107 -37.64 -0.06 -6.75
CA ASP A 107 -36.64 -0.74 -7.57
C ASP A 107 -37.28 -1.16 -8.91
N VAL A 108 -36.66 -0.70 -9.99
CA VAL A 108 -37.06 -1.00 -11.38
C VAL A 108 -35.84 -1.38 -12.22
N THR A 109 -34.75 -1.82 -11.57
CA THR A 109 -33.48 -2.14 -12.24
C THR A 109 -33.66 -3.09 -13.41
N ASP A 110 -34.42 -4.18 -13.25
CA ASP A 110 -34.60 -5.18 -14.31
C ASP A 110 -35.52 -4.72 -15.45
N ARG A 111 -36.11 -3.52 -15.35
CA ARG A 111 -37.00 -2.94 -16.35
C ARG A 111 -36.33 -1.93 -17.27
N ILE A 112 -35.10 -1.51 -16.99
CA ILE A 112 -34.42 -0.50 -17.79
C ILE A 112 -34.17 -1.01 -19.21
N HIS A 113 -34.48 -0.18 -20.21
CA HIS A 113 -34.16 -0.48 -21.60
C HIS A 113 -32.64 -0.42 -21.82
N PRO A 114 -32.04 -1.34 -22.60
CA PRO A 114 -30.59 -1.37 -22.83
C PRO A 114 -30.00 -0.06 -23.36
N GLU A 115 -30.73 0.64 -24.24
CA GLU A 115 -30.29 1.94 -24.76
C GLU A 115 -30.28 3.03 -23.69
N VAL A 116 -31.24 3.01 -22.76
CA VAL A 116 -31.27 3.96 -21.65
C VAL A 116 -30.14 3.68 -20.66
N ALA A 117 -29.84 2.41 -20.42
CA ALA A 117 -28.68 2.01 -19.64
C ALA A 117 -27.36 2.49 -20.29
N ALA A 118 -27.22 2.32 -21.61
CA ALA A 118 -26.07 2.81 -22.35
C ALA A 118 -25.94 4.35 -22.25
N ARG A 119 -27.04 5.10 -22.38
CA ARG A 119 -27.06 6.55 -22.21
C ARG A 119 -26.65 7.00 -20.81
N ALA A 120 -27.09 6.29 -19.77
CA ALA A 120 -26.68 6.59 -18.39
C ALA A 120 -25.17 6.35 -18.19
N VAL A 121 -24.62 5.26 -18.76
CA VAL A 121 -23.18 4.98 -18.73
C VAL A 121 -22.39 6.04 -19.51
N ASP A 122 -22.87 6.44 -20.68
CA ASP A 122 -22.24 7.51 -21.47
C ASP A 122 -22.25 8.84 -20.71
N ALA A 123 -23.36 9.19 -20.03
CA ALA A 123 -23.44 10.40 -19.22
C ALA A 123 -22.40 10.39 -18.08
N ALA A 124 -22.24 9.28 -17.36
CA ALA A 124 -21.20 9.14 -16.33
C ALA A 124 -19.78 9.28 -16.93
N ARG A 125 -19.54 8.63 -18.07
CA ARG A 125 -18.24 8.64 -18.76
C ARG A 125 -17.85 10.03 -19.28
N VAL A 126 -18.80 10.81 -19.80
CA VAL A 126 -18.55 12.17 -20.29
C VAL A 126 -18.06 13.10 -19.17
N ILE A 127 -18.53 12.88 -17.94
CA ILE A 127 -18.06 13.63 -16.76
C ILE A 127 -16.76 13.05 -16.18
N GLY A 128 -16.43 11.79 -16.49
CA GLY A 128 -15.27 11.08 -15.97
C GLY A 128 -15.50 10.48 -14.58
N LEU A 129 -16.73 10.00 -14.31
CA LEU A 129 -17.10 9.40 -13.03
C LEU A 129 -17.22 7.87 -13.15
N ASP A 130 -16.52 7.14 -12.28
CA ASP A 130 -16.63 5.69 -12.17
C ASP A 130 -17.89 5.25 -11.40
N ILE A 131 -18.35 6.10 -10.48
CA ILE A 131 -19.57 5.92 -9.70
C ILE A 131 -20.41 7.18 -9.85
N ALA A 132 -21.62 7.05 -10.39
CA ALA A 132 -22.50 8.19 -10.64
C ALA A 132 -23.97 7.84 -10.47
N GLY A 133 -24.74 8.78 -9.91
CA GLY A 133 -26.19 8.74 -9.93
C GLY A 133 -26.73 9.63 -11.04
N ILE A 134 -27.38 9.04 -12.03
CA ILE A 134 -27.96 9.73 -13.19
C ILE A 134 -29.46 9.90 -12.94
N ASP A 135 -29.90 11.16 -12.89
CA ASP A 135 -31.32 11.48 -12.79
C ASP A 135 -31.93 11.62 -14.17
N ILE A 136 -32.97 10.83 -14.42
CA ILE A 136 -33.65 10.74 -15.70
C ILE A 136 -35.13 11.01 -15.48
N ILE A 137 -35.72 11.88 -16.30
CA ILE A 137 -37.17 11.96 -16.43
C ILE A 137 -37.59 11.33 -17.74
N CYS A 138 -38.49 10.35 -17.66
CA CYS A 138 -39.12 9.72 -18.81
C CYS A 138 -40.47 9.09 -18.43
N ARG A 139 -41.32 8.79 -19.39
CA ARG A 139 -42.64 8.18 -19.12
C ARG A 139 -42.53 6.69 -18.79
N ASP A 140 -41.58 6.00 -19.42
CA ASP A 140 -41.36 4.57 -19.25
C ASP A 140 -39.88 4.23 -19.45
N ILE A 141 -39.20 3.84 -18.38
CA ILE A 141 -37.78 3.47 -18.39
C ILE A 141 -37.47 2.23 -19.25
N SER A 142 -38.50 1.46 -19.62
CA SER A 142 -38.39 0.25 -20.47
C SER A 142 -38.42 0.55 -21.97
N ARG A 143 -38.47 1.83 -22.36
CA ARG A 143 -38.39 2.28 -23.76
C ARG A 143 -37.22 3.25 -23.97
N PRO A 144 -36.70 3.39 -25.20
CA PRO A 144 -35.68 4.40 -25.53
C PRO A 144 -36.06 5.80 -25.04
N LEU A 145 -35.10 6.60 -24.57
CA LEU A 145 -35.37 7.94 -24.02
C LEU A 145 -35.85 8.90 -25.10
N GLU A 146 -35.18 8.90 -26.25
CA GLU A 146 -35.37 9.85 -27.34
C GLU A 146 -36.76 9.73 -27.95
N GLU A 147 -37.30 8.52 -28.07
CA GLU A 147 -38.65 8.26 -28.61
C GLU A 147 -39.78 8.86 -27.76
N GLN A 148 -39.56 9.00 -26.47
CA GLN A 148 -40.54 9.52 -25.51
C GLN A 148 -40.23 10.95 -25.05
N GLY A 149 -39.16 11.54 -25.57
CA GLY A 149 -38.68 12.86 -25.14
C GLY A 149 -38.16 12.88 -23.70
N GLY A 150 -37.64 11.75 -23.21
CA GLY A 150 -36.99 11.65 -21.91
C GLY A 150 -35.62 12.33 -21.90
N VAL A 151 -35.18 12.78 -20.72
CA VAL A 151 -33.96 13.58 -20.56
C VAL A 151 -33.17 13.17 -19.32
N VAL A 152 -31.84 13.29 -19.40
CA VAL A 152 -30.95 13.32 -18.22
C VAL A 152 -30.98 14.74 -17.65
N ILE A 153 -31.23 14.87 -16.36
CA ILE A 153 -31.36 16.17 -15.67
C ILE A 153 -30.13 16.48 -14.83
N GLU A 154 -29.59 15.45 -14.17
CA GLU A 154 -28.49 15.63 -13.22
C GLU A 154 -27.56 14.41 -13.26
N VAL A 155 -26.26 14.66 -13.09
CA VAL A 155 -25.24 13.64 -12.86
C VAL A 155 -24.59 13.91 -11.51
N ASN A 156 -24.74 12.98 -10.57
CA ASN A 156 -24.29 13.10 -9.18
C ASN A 156 -23.01 12.29 -8.95
N ALA A 157 -21.93 12.94 -8.51
CA ALA A 157 -20.65 12.28 -8.20
C ALA A 157 -20.64 11.52 -6.85
N ALA A 158 -21.50 11.91 -5.91
CA ALA A 158 -21.67 11.23 -4.62
C ALA A 158 -23.13 10.79 -4.45
N PRO A 159 -23.60 9.78 -5.22
CA PRO A 159 -24.99 9.40 -5.20
C PRO A 159 -25.39 8.74 -3.88
N GLY A 160 -26.59 9.03 -3.41
CA GLY A 160 -27.18 8.30 -2.28
C GLY A 160 -27.47 6.86 -2.64
N LEU A 161 -26.94 5.90 -1.87
CA LEU A 161 -27.12 4.47 -2.14
C LEU A 161 -28.38 3.87 -1.49
N ARG A 162 -28.97 4.59 -0.52
CA ARG A 162 -30.07 4.09 0.33
C ARG A 162 -31.24 3.51 -0.47
N MET A 163 -31.62 4.17 -1.55
CA MET A 163 -32.75 3.74 -2.38
C MET A 163 -32.52 2.46 -3.17
N HIS A 164 -31.26 2.07 -3.34
CA HIS A 164 -30.89 0.83 -4.00
C HIS A 164 -30.64 -0.28 -2.98
N LEU A 165 -30.13 0.06 -1.80
CA LEU A 165 -29.90 -0.90 -0.70
C LEU A 165 -31.20 -1.30 0.02
N ASP A 166 -32.13 -0.37 0.22
CA ASP A 166 -33.40 -0.62 0.89
C ASP A 166 -34.54 0.19 0.22
N PRO A 167 -34.99 -0.24 -0.98
CA PRO A 167 -36.10 0.43 -1.66
C PRO A 167 -37.40 0.27 -0.88
N SER A 168 -38.30 1.27 -0.99
CA SER A 168 -39.62 1.19 -0.39
C SER A 168 -40.47 0.04 -0.99
N ILE A 169 -40.26 -0.24 -2.28
CA ILE A 169 -40.93 -1.29 -3.04
C ILE A 169 -39.90 -1.95 -3.96
N GLY A 170 -39.90 -3.28 -4.04
CA GLY A 170 -39.03 -4.05 -4.94
C GLY A 170 -37.83 -4.66 -4.22
N LYS A 171 -36.78 -5.03 -4.97
CA LYS A 171 -35.66 -5.80 -4.45
C LYS A 171 -34.46 -4.90 -4.12
N PRO A 172 -33.84 -5.05 -2.94
CA PRO A 172 -32.50 -4.55 -2.68
C PRO A 172 -31.51 -4.95 -3.77
N ARG A 173 -30.58 -4.06 -4.11
CA ARG A 173 -29.50 -4.29 -5.06
C ARG A 173 -28.15 -4.23 -4.34
N PRO A 174 -27.22 -5.16 -4.63
CA PRO A 174 -25.91 -5.24 -3.97
C PRO A 174 -24.95 -4.16 -4.51
N VAL A 175 -25.37 -2.89 -4.45
CA VAL A 175 -24.61 -1.78 -5.02
C VAL A 175 -23.32 -1.49 -4.24
N ALA A 176 -23.30 -1.81 -2.95
CA ALA A 176 -22.09 -1.70 -2.13
C ALA A 176 -21.01 -2.71 -2.59
N GLU A 177 -21.40 -3.96 -2.84
CA GLU A 177 -20.52 -4.99 -3.40
C GLU A 177 -20.02 -4.56 -4.78
N ALA A 178 -20.91 -4.09 -5.66
CA ALA A 178 -20.52 -3.58 -6.97
C ALA A 178 -19.50 -2.43 -6.91
N ILE A 179 -19.59 -1.54 -5.91
CA ILE A 179 -18.62 -0.46 -5.69
C ILE A 179 -17.29 -1.05 -5.20
N VAL A 180 -17.31 -1.93 -4.20
CA VAL A 180 -16.08 -2.55 -3.67
C VAL A 180 -15.35 -3.36 -4.75
N ASP A 181 -16.08 -4.10 -5.58
CA ASP A 181 -15.53 -4.86 -6.72
C ASP A 181 -14.87 -3.97 -7.79
N THR A 182 -15.22 -2.68 -7.86
CA THR A 182 -14.53 -1.74 -8.75
C THR A 182 -13.27 -1.14 -8.14
N LEU A 183 -13.11 -1.22 -6.81
CA LEU A 183 -11.93 -0.72 -6.12
C LEU A 183 -10.77 -1.72 -6.13
N PHE A 184 -11.07 -3.02 -6.22
CA PHE A 184 -10.09 -4.10 -6.12
C PHE A 184 -10.27 -5.13 -7.25
N GLY A 185 -9.16 -5.57 -7.82
CA GLY A 185 -9.17 -6.62 -8.84
C GLY A 185 -9.58 -7.99 -8.27
N PRO A 186 -10.03 -8.94 -9.12
CA PRO A 186 -10.34 -10.30 -8.67
C PRO A 186 -9.16 -10.96 -7.96
N GLY A 187 -9.38 -11.39 -6.71
CA GLY A 187 -8.34 -12.03 -5.89
C GLY A 187 -7.40 -11.07 -5.16
N GLU A 188 -7.57 -9.75 -5.32
CA GLU A 188 -6.87 -8.77 -4.49
C GLU A 188 -7.45 -8.75 -3.08
N ASN A 189 -6.58 -8.53 -2.09
CA ASN A 189 -6.95 -8.42 -0.68
C ASN A 189 -7.05 -6.96 -0.19
N GLY A 190 -6.91 -6.00 -1.12
CA GLY A 190 -6.93 -4.56 -0.86
C GLY A 190 -5.77 -4.04 -0.02
N ARG A 191 -4.70 -4.83 0.17
CA ARG A 191 -3.53 -4.43 0.97
C ARG A 191 -2.41 -3.90 0.08
N ILE A 192 -1.67 -2.93 0.61
CA ILE A 192 -0.39 -2.50 0.04
C ILE A 192 0.60 -3.66 0.20
N PRO A 193 1.24 -4.14 -0.87
CA PRO A 193 2.31 -5.13 -0.76
C PRO A 193 3.47 -4.56 0.08
N VAL A 194 3.91 -5.32 1.09
CA VAL A 194 4.96 -4.90 2.04
C VAL A 194 6.17 -5.80 1.92
N VAL A 195 7.33 -5.18 1.71
CA VAL A 195 8.64 -5.81 1.88
C VAL A 195 9.28 -5.29 3.16
N ALA A 196 9.46 -6.14 4.15
CA ALA A 196 10.16 -5.81 5.39
C ALA A 196 11.62 -6.25 5.30
N VAL A 197 12.55 -5.38 5.66
CA VAL A 197 13.99 -5.69 5.62
C VAL A 197 14.60 -5.52 7.01
N SER A 198 15.19 -6.59 7.54
CA SER A 198 15.98 -6.56 8.77
C SER A 198 17.35 -7.19 8.56
N GLY A 199 18.18 -7.10 9.59
CA GLY A 199 19.57 -7.54 9.59
C GLY A 199 20.51 -6.53 10.24
N THR A 200 21.76 -6.91 10.43
CA THR A 200 22.77 -6.04 11.03
C THR A 200 23.27 -5.04 9.98
N ASN A 201 23.75 -5.53 8.84
CA ASN A 201 24.28 -4.73 7.73
C ASN A 201 23.45 -4.90 6.45
N GLY A 202 23.57 -3.97 5.49
CA GLY A 202 22.96 -4.11 4.15
C GLY A 202 21.46 -3.74 4.04
N LYS A 203 20.79 -3.44 5.15
CA LYS A 203 19.34 -3.12 5.18
C LYS A 203 18.95 -1.98 4.23
N THR A 204 19.53 -0.80 4.43
CA THR A 204 19.20 0.40 3.65
C THR A 204 19.42 0.20 2.16
N THR A 205 20.53 -0.43 1.78
CA THR A 205 20.85 -0.72 0.38
C THR A 205 19.83 -1.68 -0.23
N THR A 206 19.46 -2.74 0.50
CA THR A 206 18.44 -3.70 0.08
C THR A 206 17.07 -3.04 -0.06
N VAL A 207 16.66 -2.18 0.89
CA VAL A 207 15.42 -1.40 0.80
C VAL A 207 15.41 -0.54 -0.46
N ARG A 208 16.50 0.18 -0.74
CA ARG A 208 16.61 1.03 -1.94
C ARG A 208 16.61 0.22 -3.23
N LEU A 209 17.29 -0.93 -3.29
CA LEU A 209 17.29 -1.84 -4.44
C LEU A 209 15.88 -2.37 -4.75
N VAL A 210 15.18 -2.89 -3.74
CA VAL A 210 13.80 -3.40 -3.89
C VAL A 210 12.85 -2.26 -4.27
N GLY A 211 13.00 -1.09 -3.63
CA GLY A 211 12.21 0.09 -3.97
C GLY A 211 12.42 0.55 -5.42
N HIS A 212 13.66 0.48 -5.92
CA HIS A 212 13.96 0.77 -7.33
C HIS A 212 13.36 -0.25 -8.29
N MET A 213 13.35 -1.54 -7.91
CA MET A 213 12.68 -2.60 -8.70
C MET A 213 11.16 -2.36 -8.80
N LEU A 214 10.52 -2.07 -7.67
CA LEU A 214 9.09 -1.78 -7.62
C LEU A 214 8.73 -0.50 -8.40
N LYS A 215 9.56 0.54 -8.29
CA LYS A 215 9.40 1.78 -9.06
C LYS A 215 9.53 1.51 -10.57
N THR A 216 10.50 0.70 -10.98
CA THR A 216 10.69 0.30 -12.38
C THR A 216 9.52 -0.53 -12.90
N ALA A 217 8.84 -1.29 -12.02
CA ALA A 217 7.58 -1.97 -12.31
C ALA A 217 6.36 -1.04 -12.40
N GLY A 218 6.53 0.29 -12.24
CA GLY A 218 5.45 1.27 -12.30
C GLY A 218 4.70 1.49 -10.99
N ARG A 219 5.19 0.97 -9.85
CA ARG A 219 4.57 1.16 -8.54
C ARG A 219 4.92 2.52 -7.94
N ARG A 220 3.97 3.11 -7.20
CA ARG A 220 4.17 4.28 -6.34
C ARG A 220 4.69 3.82 -4.99
N VAL A 221 6.01 3.72 -4.92
CA VAL A 221 6.71 3.13 -3.78
C VAL A 221 6.80 4.11 -2.62
N GLY A 222 6.44 3.64 -1.43
CA GLY A 222 6.82 4.25 -0.17
C GLY A 222 7.95 3.47 0.51
N MET A 223 8.98 4.17 0.97
CA MET A 223 10.11 3.57 1.70
C MET A 223 10.30 4.23 3.05
N ALA A 224 10.68 3.43 4.04
CA ALA A 224 11.16 3.90 5.34
C ALA A 224 12.52 3.24 5.63
N CYS A 225 13.57 4.04 5.84
CA CYS A 225 14.92 3.55 6.08
C CYS A 225 15.68 4.42 7.08
N THR A 226 16.94 4.05 7.40
CA THR A 226 17.77 4.74 8.40
C THR A 226 17.91 6.25 8.17
N ASP A 227 17.71 6.72 6.94
CA ASP A 227 17.91 8.12 6.56
C ASP A 227 16.62 8.78 6.06
N GLY A 228 15.44 8.25 6.37
CA GLY A 228 14.18 8.99 6.18
C GLY A 228 13.04 8.20 5.57
N ILE A 229 11.95 8.92 5.31
CA ILE A 229 10.76 8.42 4.61
C ILE A 229 10.74 8.98 3.20
N TYR A 230 10.54 8.12 2.21
CA TYR A 230 10.50 8.48 0.80
C TYR A 230 9.17 8.05 0.19
N ILE A 231 8.45 8.96 -0.46
CA ILE A 231 7.22 8.68 -1.21
C ILE A 231 7.46 9.07 -2.66
N GLU A 232 7.38 8.10 -3.57
CA GLU A 232 7.62 8.31 -5.01
C GLU A 232 9.00 8.94 -5.30
N GLY A 233 10.01 8.61 -4.48
CA GLY A 233 11.36 9.15 -4.58
C GLY A 233 11.59 10.51 -3.91
N ARG A 234 10.53 11.18 -3.44
CA ARG A 234 10.65 12.42 -2.65
C ARG A 234 10.82 12.08 -1.18
N ARG A 235 11.91 12.57 -0.56
CA ARG A 235 12.10 12.50 0.89
C ARG A 235 11.11 13.44 1.59
N ILE A 236 10.28 12.90 2.49
CA ILE A 236 9.27 13.65 3.24
C ILE A 236 9.57 13.75 4.73
N ASP A 237 10.51 12.95 5.22
CA ASP A 237 10.99 12.98 6.60
C ASP A 237 12.50 12.68 6.65
N HIS A 238 13.14 13.12 7.71
CA HIS A 238 14.58 12.97 7.95
C HIS A 238 14.86 12.09 9.18
N ASP A 239 16.14 11.87 9.46
CA ASP A 239 16.64 11.04 10.56
C ASP A 239 16.24 9.55 10.49
N ASP A 240 16.47 8.84 11.61
CA ASP A 240 16.24 7.40 11.71
C ASP A 240 14.75 7.05 11.62
N CYS A 241 14.36 6.62 10.42
CA CYS A 241 13.01 6.21 10.08
C CYS A 241 12.87 4.68 9.95
N SER A 242 13.74 3.90 10.58
CA SER A 242 13.72 2.42 10.55
C SER A 242 12.74 1.77 11.55
N GLY A 243 11.75 2.54 12.02
CA GLY A 243 10.84 2.16 13.09
C GLY A 243 9.34 2.13 12.72
N PRO A 244 8.48 1.64 13.62
CA PRO A 244 7.07 1.37 13.35
C PRO A 244 6.24 2.62 13.02
N ARG A 245 6.60 3.78 13.57
CA ARG A 245 5.94 5.06 13.24
C ARG A 245 6.11 5.42 11.76
N SER A 246 7.33 5.29 11.24
CA SER A 246 7.66 5.59 9.84
C SER A 246 7.04 4.59 8.89
N ALA A 247 7.00 3.30 9.26
CA ALA A 247 6.24 2.29 8.54
C ALA A 247 4.74 2.64 8.42
N ARG A 248 4.09 3.06 9.52
CA ARG A 248 2.68 3.51 9.48
C ARG A 248 2.50 4.76 8.63
N ALA A 249 3.43 5.72 8.70
CA ALA A 249 3.37 6.93 7.88
C ALA A 249 3.44 6.62 6.37
N VAL A 250 4.22 5.60 5.97
CA VAL A 250 4.23 5.08 4.60
C VAL A 250 2.89 4.42 4.25
N LEU A 251 2.41 3.49 5.10
CA LEU A 251 1.22 2.68 4.81
C LEU A 251 -0.09 3.48 4.83
N PHE A 252 -0.17 4.56 5.59
CA PHE A 252 -1.34 5.46 5.60
C PHE A 252 -1.29 6.54 4.52
N ASN A 253 -0.23 6.60 3.71
CA ASN A 253 -0.15 7.58 2.63
C ASN A 253 -0.98 7.12 1.43
N PRO A 254 -2.00 7.89 0.99
CA PRO A 254 -2.92 7.47 -0.09
C PRO A 254 -2.26 7.38 -1.47
N ARG A 255 -1.02 7.83 -1.63
CA ARG A 255 -0.25 7.69 -2.87
C ARG A 255 0.50 6.37 -2.97
N VAL A 256 0.68 5.65 -1.88
CA VAL A 256 1.50 4.44 -1.84
C VAL A 256 0.69 3.23 -2.27
N ASP A 257 1.23 2.47 -3.22
CA ASP A 257 0.68 1.18 -3.64
C ASP A 257 1.66 0.01 -3.51
N ALA A 258 2.89 0.26 -3.02
CA ALA A 258 3.83 -0.75 -2.53
C ALA A 258 4.78 -0.14 -1.49
N ALA A 259 5.14 -0.89 -0.45
CA ALA A 259 5.97 -0.41 0.65
C ALA A 259 7.24 -1.25 0.85
N VAL A 260 8.38 -0.59 1.07
CA VAL A 260 9.65 -1.25 1.43
C VAL A 260 10.18 -0.65 2.73
N LEU A 261 10.18 -1.43 3.79
CA LEU A 261 10.30 -0.96 5.17
C LEU A 261 11.52 -1.57 5.83
N GLU A 262 12.50 -0.73 6.14
CA GLU A 262 13.56 -1.09 7.06
C GLU A 262 12.98 -1.28 8.46
N THR A 263 13.18 -2.46 9.04
CA THR A 263 12.68 -2.82 10.37
C THR A 263 13.86 -3.08 11.29
N ALA A 264 14.30 -2.03 11.99
CA ALA A 264 15.44 -2.11 12.89
C ALA A 264 15.06 -2.67 14.26
N ARG A 265 16.06 -3.26 14.93
CA ARG A 265 15.94 -3.88 16.26
C ARG A 265 15.31 -2.93 17.28
N GLY A 266 15.76 -1.68 17.31
CA GLY A 266 15.27 -0.67 18.26
C GLY A 266 13.78 -0.38 18.10
N GLY A 267 13.30 -0.32 16.85
CA GLY A 267 11.88 -0.13 16.55
C GLY A 267 11.02 -1.31 17.02
N ILE A 268 11.47 -2.54 16.73
CA ILE A 268 10.77 -3.78 17.11
C ILE A 268 10.64 -3.87 18.63
N LEU A 269 11.71 -3.65 19.38
CA LEU A 269 11.67 -3.73 20.85
C LEU A 269 10.79 -2.65 21.50
N ARG A 270 10.73 -1.46 20.89
CA ARG A 270 10.02 -0.31 21.48
C ARG A 270 8.51 -0.39 21.29
N GLU A 271 8.05 -0.74 20.09
CA GLU A 271 6.60 -0.69 19.76
C GLU A 271 6.15 -1.86 18.86
N GLY A 272 7.02 -2.83 18.58
CA GLY A 272 6.75 -3.91 17.64
C GLY A 272 6.86 -3.49 16.18
N LEU A 273 6.14 -4.21 15.31
CA LEU A 273 6.10 -3.94 13.87
C LEU A 273 5.11 -2.79 13.56
N GLY A 274 5.42 -2.02 12.52
CA GLY A 274 4.51 -0.99 12.00
C GLY A 274 3.38 -1.53 11.13
N PHE A 275 3.34 -2.84 10.95
CA PHE A 275 2.42 -3.61 10.12
C PHE A 275 2.14 -4.95 10.81
N ASP A 276 1.01 -5.56 10.48
CA ASP A 276 0.59 -6.88 11.00
C ASP A 276 1.11 -8.04 10.13
N MET A 277 1.35 -7.81 8.83
CA MET A 277 1.82 -8.83 7.90
C MET A 277 2.64 -8.20 6.76
N CYS A 278 3.60 -8.95 6.22
CA CYS A 278 4.34 -8.57 5.01
C CYS A 278 4.36 -9.69 3.97
N ASP A 279 4.45 -9.31 2.70
CA ASP A 279 4.52 -10.26 1.57
C ASP A 279 5.93 -10.86 1.45
N VAL A 280 6.95 -10.05 1.76
CA VAL A 280 8.34 -10.52 1.79
C VAL A 280 9.05 -10.00 3.03
N ALA A 281 9.65 -10.91 3.81
CA ALA A 281 10.57 -10.57 4.88
C ALA A 281 12.00 -10.91 4.46
N ILE A 282 12.89 -9.91 4.39
CA ILE A 282 14.30 -10.10 4.07
C ILE A 282 15.13 -10.00 5.33
N VAL A 283 15.95 -11.00 5.62
CA VAL A 283 16.95 -10.95 6.69
C VAL A 283 18.34 -11.11 6.07
N THR A 284 19.12 -10.02 6.07
CA THR A 284 20.42 -9.98 5.38
C THR A 284 21.52 -10.74 6.13
N ASN A 285 21.67 -10.48 7.43
CA ASN A 285 22.65 -11.12 8.34
C ASN A 285 22.38 -10.75 9.81
N ILE A 286 22.96 -11.51 10.72
CA ILE A 286 23.08 -11.26 12.16
C ILE A 286 24.56 -11.12 12.48
N GLY A 287 25.07 -9.90 12.35
CA GLY A 287 26.48 -9.60 12.60
C GLY A 287 26.89 -9.70 14.07
N GLU A 288 28.17 -10.00 14.29
CA GLU A 288 28.86 -9.98 15.57
C GLU A 288 28.93 -8.56 16.14
N GLY A 289 28.56 -8.40 17.41
CA GLY A 289 28.91 -7.21 18.20
C GLY A 289 28.13 -5.92 17.88
N ASP A 290 27.17 -5.94 16.96
CA ASP A 290 26.33 -4.76 16.75
C ASP A 290 25.18 -4.71 17.75
N HIS A 291 25.11 -3.62 18.52
CA HIS A 291 24.03 -3.37 19.47
C HIS A 291 23.88 -4.43 20.59
N LEU A 292 24.92 -5.20 20.94
CA LEU A 292 24.89 -6.09 22.11
C LEU A 292 25.14 -5.30 23.40
N GLY A 293 24.53 -5.70 24.52
CA GLY A 293 24.55 -4.98 25.80
C GLY A 293 23.54 -3.82 25.89
N MET A 294 22.62 -3.70 24.93
CA MET A 294 21.71 -2.55 24.83
C MET A 294 20.24 -3.00 24.85
N ALA A 295 19.44 -2.42 25.75
CA ALA A 295 18.00 -2.69 25.89
C ALA A 295 17.66 -4.19 26.03
N GLY A 296 18.45 -4.91 26.83
CA GLY A 296 18.21 -6.32 27.17
C GLY A 296 18.61 -7.34 26.10
N ILE A 297 19.39 -6.93 25.09
CA ILE A 297 19.95 -7.82 24.07
C ILE A 297 21.45 -7.93 24.30
N ASP A 298 21.89 -9.09 24.78
CA ASP A 298 23.27 -9.36 25.17
C ASP A 298 23.95 -10.39 24.26
N THR A 299 23.16 -11.23 23.57
CA THR A 299 23.67 -12.27 22.66
C THR A 299 23.16 -12.13 21.22
N ALA A 300 23.88 -12.73 20.28
CA ALA A 300 23.50 -12.75 18.88
C ALA A 300 22.21 -13.57 18.64
N GLU A 301 21.95 -14.59 19.46
CA GLU A 301 20.72 -15.39 19.43
C GLU A 301 19.51 -14.55 19.87
N GLN A 302 19.66 -13.70 20.89
CA GLN A 302 18.63 -12.75 21.28
C GLN A 302 18.37 -11.72 20.18
N LEU A 303 19.44 -11.22 19.54
CA LEU A 303 19.32 -10.32 18.39
C LEU A 303 18.58 -10.99 17.21
N SER A 304 18.91 -12.26 16.95
CA SER A 304 18.24 -13.10 15.95
C SER A 304 16.76 -13.25 16.27
N ALA A 305 16.39 -13.56 17.52
CA ALA A 305 14.99 -13.70 17.94
C ALA A 305 14.17 -12.41 17.71
N VAL A 306 14.75 -11.23 17.96
CA VAL A 306 14.08 -9.95 17.69
C VAL A 306 13.92 -9.70 16.19
N LYS A 307 14.95 -9.99 15.38
CA LYS A 307 14.88 -9.79 13.93
C LYS A 307 13.97 -10.81 13.24
N ARG A 308 13.82 -12.00 13.82
CA ARG A 308 12.89 -13.05 13.36
C ARG A 308 11.43 -12.59 13.36
N THR A 309 11.06 -11.57 14.12
CA THR A 309 9.68 -11.06 14.18
C THR A 309 9.11 -10.71 12.80
N ILE A 310 9.92 -10.20 11.86
CA ILE A 310 9.42 -9.97 10.49
C ILE A 310 9.14 -11.27 9.72
N VAL A 311 9.90 -12.35 9.98
CA VAL A 311 9.74 -13.66 9.35
C VAL A 311 8.49 -14.36 9.87
N GLU A 312 8.20 -14.24 11.17
CA GLU A 312 6.98 -14.78 11.79
C GLU A 312 5.69 -14.11 11.27
N ASN A 313 5.81 -12.89 10.73
CA ASN A 313 4.69 -12.09 10.21
C ASN A 313 4.70 -12.03 8.66
N VAL A 314 5.27 -13.04 8.00
CA VAL A 314 5.12 -13.21 6.54
C VAL A 314 3.70 -13.71 6.23
N ALA A 315 3.13 -13.28 5.12
CA ALA A 315 1.85 -13.80 4.65
C ALA A 315 1.95 -15.29 4.28
N PRO A 316 0.89 -16.11 4.43
CA PRO A 316 0.91 -17.50 3.96
C PRO A 316 1.27 -17.67 2.48
N THR A 317 0.94 -16.68 1.65
CA THR A 317 1.29 -16.60 0.22
C THR A 317 2.61 -15.90 -0.06
N GLY A 318 3.26 -15.35 0.98
CA GLY A 318 4.50 -14.59 0.90
C GLY A 318 5.76 -15.45 1.01
N ALA A 319 6.90 -14.79 1.20
CA ALA A 319 8.18 -15.47 1.41
C ALA A 319 9.12 -14.79 2.41
N ALA A 320 9.87 -15.60 3.15
CA ALA A 320 11.08 -15.15 3.83
C ALA A 320 12.29 -15.31 2.90
N VAL A 321 13.04 -14.24 2.70
CA VAL A 321 14.32 -14.19 1.97
C VAL A 321 15.46 -14.21 2.99
N ILE A 322 16.21 -15.31 3.02
CA ILE A 322 17.16 -15.62 4.10
C ILE A 322 18.55 -15.89 3.52
N ASN A 323 19.58 -15.32 4.16
CA ASN A 323 20.97 -15.58 3.81
C ASN A 323 21.38 -17.00 4.23
N ALA A 324 21.68 -17.87 3.26
CA ALA A 324 22.12 -19.22 3.58
C ALA A 324 23.53 -19.28 4.20
N GLU A 325 24.33 -18.22 4.04
CA GLU A 325 25.71 -18.12 4.56
C GLU A 325 25.75 -17.67 6.03
N ASP A 326 24.60 -17.35 6.63
CA ASP A 326 24.48 -16.96 8.04
C ASP A 326 23.56 -17.92 8.80
N ALA A 327 24.15 -18.75 9.66
CA ALA A 327 23.44 -19.77 10.43
C ALA A 327 22.32 -19.22 11.33
N LEU A 328 22.48 -18.01 11.89
CA LEU A 328 21.46 -17.39 12.75
C LEU A 328 20.27 -16.89 11.95
N THR A 329 20.47 -16.47 10.70
CA THR A 329 19.35 -16.18 9.79
C THR A 329 18.67 -17.46 9.31
N VAL A 330 19.44 -18.51 8.99
CA VAL A 330 18.89 -19.83 8.57
C VAL A 330 17.97 -20.41 9.64
N ALA A 331 18.31 -20.24 10.92
CA ALA A 331 17.49 -20.68 12.05
C ALA A 331 16.11 -19.99 12.11
N MET A 332 15.87 -18.92 11.36
CA MET A 332 14.57 -18.25 11.24
C MET A 332 13.63 -18.95 10.26
N ALA A 333 14.14 -19.71 9.30
CA ALA A 333 13.35 -20.32 8.22
C ALA A 333 12.16 -21.17 8.71
N PRO A 334 12.27 -22.01 9.77
CA PRO A 334 11.14 -22.80 10.27
C PRO A 334 9.97 -21.99 10.84
N TYR A 335 10.19 -20.71 11.13
CA TYR A 335 9.18 -19.81 11.71
C TYR A 335 8.40 -19.05 10.63
N CYS A 336 8.79 -19.16 9.36
CA CYS A 336 8.08 -18.54 8.25
C CYS A 336 6.77 -19.31 7.97
N PRO A 337 5.60 -18.68 8.06
CA PRO A 337 4.33 -19.31 7.69
C PRO A 337 4.14 -19.46 6.17
N GLY A 338 4.86 -18.65 5.37
CA GLY A 338 4.89 -18.72 3.91
C GLY A 338 6.04 -19.57 3.37
N SER A 339 6.49 -19.27 2.15
CA SER A 339 7.64 -19.94 1.54
C SER A 339 8.98 -19.38 2.01
N VAL A 340 10.07 -20.12 1.82
CA VAL A 340 11.43 -19.63 2.09
C VAL A 340 12.21 -19.60 0.78
N ILE A 341 12.91 -18.49 0.53
CA ILE A 341 13.86 -18.32 -0.57
C ILE A 341 15.23 -18.07 0.06
N PHE A 342 16.16 -18.98 -0.16
CA PHE A 342 17.53 -18.77 0.30
C PHE A 342 18.37 -18.01 -0.73
N PHE A 343 19.32 -17.21 -0.27
CA PHE A 343 20.37 -16.67 -1.14
C PHE A 343 21.77 -16.98 -0.64
N ALA A 344 22.73 -17.13 -1.56
CA ALA A 344 24.14 -17.39 -1.25
C ALA A 344 25.04 -16.95 -2.42
N ARG A 345 26.32 -16.68 -2.17
CA ARG A 345 27.28 -16.34 -3.23
C ARG A 345 27.74 -17.56 -4.03
N THR A 346 27.34 -18.77 -3.65
CA THR A 346 27.66 -20.02 -4.36
C THR A 346 26.49 -21.00 -4.40
N PRO A 347 26.21 -21.64 -5.56
CA PRO A 347 25.22 -22.72 -5.66
C PRO A 347 25.66 -23.99 -4.94
N GLN A 348 26.95 -24.15 -4.63
CA GLN A 348 27.49 -25.32 -3.95
C GLN A 348 27.29 -25.28 -2.44
N HIS A 349 26.72 -24.20 -1.88
CA HIS A 349 26.44 -24.12 -0.45
C HIS A 349 25.55 -25.31 -0.02
N PRO A 350 25.93 -26.10 1.01
CA PRO A 350 25.22 -27.34 1.35
C PRO A 350 23.72 -27.16 1.60
N LEU A 351 23.34 -26.05 2.25
CA LEU A 351 21.93 -25.73 2.48
C LEU A 351 21.17 -25.44 1.19
N ILE A 352 21.79 -24.74 0.23
CA ILE A 352 21.18 -24.43 -1.08
C ILE A 352 20.94 -25.72 -1.85
N VAL A 353 21.96 -26.59 -1.93
CA VAL A 353 21.85 -27.89 -2.59
C VAL A 353 20.70 -28.71 -1.99
N ALA A 354 20.65 -28.84 -0.66
CA ALA A 354 19.60 -29.58 0.03
C ALA A 354 18.21 -28.94 -0.13
N HIS A 355 18.11 -27.62 -0.12
CA HIS A 355 16.85 -26.89 -0.31
C HIS A 355 16.30 -27.08 -1.73
N ARG A 356 17.16 -26.95 -2.74
CA ARG A 356 16.80 -27.16 -4.15
C ARG A 356 16.40 -28.60 -4.45
N ALA A 357 17.06 -29.58 -3.83
CA ALA A 357 16.70 -30.99 -3.98
C ALA A 357 15.26 -31.28 -3.49
N ARG A 358 14.71 -30.44 -2.62
CA ARG A 358 13.31 -30.50 -2.15
C ARG A 358 12.35 -29.61 -2.95
N GLY A 359 12.77 -29.09 -4.11
CA GLY A 359 11.98 -28.17 -4.93
C GLY A 359 11.94 -26.73 -4.41
N GLY A 360 12.85 -26.36 -3.50
CA GLY A 360 12.92 -25.01 -2.95
C GLY A 360 13.51 -23.99 -3.93
N ARG A 361 13.16 -22.71 -3.70
CA ARG A 361 13.64 -21.57 -4.49
C ARG A 361 14.91 -20.98 -3.87
N ALA A 362 15.88 -20.62 -4.70
CA ALA A 362 17.10 -19.97 -4.26
C ALA A 362 17.62 -18.95 -5.28
N VAL A 363 18.36 -17.95 -4.80
CA VAL A 363 19.06 -16.98 -5.65
C VAL A 363 20.55 -17.03 -5.36
N VAL A 364 21.36 -17.33 -6.37
CA VAL A 364 22.79 -17.62 -6.19
C VAL A 364 23.65 -16.96 -7.26
N VAL A 365 24.95 -16.88 -7.01
CA VAL A 365 25.94 -16.52 -8.05
C VAL A 365 26.58 -17.77 -8.62
N HIS A 366 26.48 -17.95 -9.94
CA HIS A 366 27.15 -19.01 -10.67
C HIS A 366 27.83 -18.41 -11.90
N HIS A 367 29.14 -18.63 -12.07
CA HIS A 367 29.92 -18.08 -13.20
C HIS A 367 29.73 -16.55 -13.39
N GLU A 368 29.81 -15.78 -12.30
CA GLU A 368 29.62 -14.32 -12.30
C GLU A 368 28.22 -13.84 -12.72
N ASP A 369 27.25 -14.76 -12.82
CA ASP A 369 25.86 -14.45 -13.11
C ASP A 369 24.97 -14.66 -11.88
N VAL A 370 23.99 -13.80 -11.70
CA VAL A 370 22.87 -14.01 -10.77
C VAL A 370 21.91 -15.02 -11.38
N ILE A 371 21.69 -16.13 -10.68
CA ILE A 371 20.83 -17.24 -11.08
C ILE A 371 19.63 -17.34 -10.16
N LEU A 372 18.44 -17.46 -10.75
CA LEU A 372 17.21 -17.86 -10.08
C LEU A 372 17.08 -19.38 -10.20
N ALA A 373 17.15 -20.09 -9.07
CA ALA A 373 16.99 -21.53 -9.02
C ALA A 373 15.62 -21.89 -8.45
N ASP A 374 14.84 -22.66 -9.21
CA ASP A 374 13.54 -23.20 -8.80
C ASP A 374 13.61 -24.74 -8.84
N GLY A 375 13.91 -25.33 -7.68
CA GLY A 375 14.29 -26.73 -7.59
C GLY A 375 15.49 -27.06 -8.49
N ALA A 376 15.27 -27.93 -9.47
CA ALA A 376 16.28 -28.33 -10.46
C ALA A 376 16.40 -27.33 -11.63
N SER A 377 15.43 -26.45 -11.83
CA SER A 377 15.46 -25.44 -12.90
C SER A 377 16.35 -24.27 -12.51
N GLU A 378 17.10 -23.73 -13.47
CA GLU A 378 17.90 -22.52 -13.30
C GLU A 378 17.58 -21.53 -14.42
N THR A 379 17.40 -20.27 -14.05
CA THR A 379 17.26 -19.16 -14.99
C THR A 379 18.36 -18.14 -14.72
N ARG A 380 19.16 -17.85 -15.74
CA ARG A 380 20.12 -16.75 -15.71
C ARG A 380 19.38 -15.40 -15.72
N LEU A 381 19.54 -14.62 -14.67
CA LEU A 381 18.94 -13.28 -14.58
C LEU A 381 19.84 -12.23 -15.22
N ALA A 382 21.01 -11.97 -14.64
CA ALA A 382 21.91 -10.91 -15.08
C ALA A 382 23.36 -11.24 -14.73
N SER A 383 24.31 -10.76 -15.53
CA SER A 383 25.73 -10.78 -15.17
C SER A 383 26.03 -9.73 -14.11
N LEU A 384 26.85 -10.05 -13.12
CA LEU A 384 27.32 -9.09 -12.12
C LEU A 384 28.08 -7.92 -12.75
N ALA A 385 28.69 -8.10 -13.92
CA ALA A 385 29.30 -7.01 -14.70
C ALA A 385 28.29 -5.93 -15.11
N SER A 386 27.01 -6.30 -15.28
CA SER A 386 25.92 -5.37 -15.58
C SER A 386 25.27 -4.74 -14.34
N VAL A 387 25.79 -5.02 -13.14
CA VAL A 387 25.26 -4.52 -11.87
C VAL A 387 26.30 -3.61 -11.19
N PRO A 388 26.27 -2.29 -11.44
CA PRO A 388 27.36 -1.38 -11.09
C PRO A 388 27.78 -1.40 -9.61
N ILE A 389 26.82 -1.51 -8.69
CA ILE A 389 27.08 -1.49 -7.24
C ILE A 389 27.95 -2.67 -6.77
N THR A 390 28.00 -3.76 -7.53
CA THR A 390 28.83 -4.93 -7.22
C THR A 390 30.26 -4.80 -7.72
N ARG A 391 30.54 -3.81 -8.59
CA ARG A 391 31.81 -3.66 -9.33
C ARG A 391 32.24 -4.96 -10.03
N SER A 392 31.34 -5.50 -10.87
CA SER A 392 31.55 -6.80 -11.54
C SER A 392 31.77 -7.96 -10.54
N GLY A 393 30.98 -7.96 -9.46
CA GLY A 393 31.05 -9.01 -8.43
C GLY A 393 32.19 -8.91 -7.43
N ARG A 394 33.07 -7.90 -7.52
CA ARG A 394 34.22 -7.72 -6.62
C ARG A 394 33.84 -7.32 -5.20
N ILE A 395 32.69 -6.67 -5.01
CA ILE A 395 32.22 -6.24 -3.69
C ILE A 395 31.22 -7.26 -3.14
N GLY A 396 31.70 -8.20 -2.32
CA GLY A 396 30.94 -9.36 -1.85
C GLY A 396 29.63 -9.02 -1.14
N PHE A 397 29.64 -8.10 -0.16
CA PHE A 397 28.44 -7.72 0.57
C PHE A 397 27.41 -6.98 -0.31
N GLN A 398 27.83 -6.33 -1.39
CA GLN A 398 26.90 -5.74 -2.36
C GLN A 398 26.29 -6.80 -3.27
N VAL A 399 27.03 -7.86 -3.60
CA VAL A 399 26.46 -9.05 -4.26
C VAL A 399 25.37 -9.64 -3.38
N GLU A 400 25.60 -9.81 -2.08
CA GLU A 400 24.58 -10.32 -1.14
C GLU A 400 23.32 -9.44 -1.10
N ASN A 401 23.47 -8.11 -1.01
CA ASN A 401 22.34 -7.16 -1.07
C ASN A 401 21.55 -7.31 -2.39
N VAL A 402 22.24 -7.52 -3.52
CA VAL A 402 21.63 -7.75 -4.83
C VAL A 402 20.87 -9.07 -4.86
N LEU A 403 21.45 -10.16 -4.37
CA LEU A 403 20.76 -11.47 -4.33
C LEU A 403 19.51 -11.41 -3.45
N ALA A 404 19.57 -10.74 -2.30
CA ALA A 404 18.44 -10.55 -1.41
C ALA A 404 17.32 -9.72 -2.08
N ALA A 405 17.67 -8.62 -2.74
CA ALA A 405 16.71 -7.79 -3.47
C ALA A 405 16.06 -8.53 -4.65
N VAL A 406 16.86 -9.31 -5.40
CA VAL A 406 16.39 -10.15 -6.51
C VAL A 406 15.43 -11.23 -6.01
N ALA A 407 15.76 -11.91 -4.91
CA ALA A 407 14.87 -12.90 -4.30
C ALA A 407 13.51 -12.29 -3.90
N ALA A 408 13.52 -11.07 -3.36
CA ALA A 408 12.30 -10.34 -3.04
C ALA A 408 11.49 -9.95 -4.28
N GLY A 409 12.14 -9.38 -5.30
CA GLY A 409 11.49 -9.06 -6.57
C GLY A 409 10.89 -10.29 -7.25
N TRP A 410 11.60 -11.41 -7.22
CA TRP A 410 11.12 -12.68 -7.77
C TRP A 410 9.94 -13.24 -6.97
N SER A 411 9.96 -13.14 -5.64
CA SER A 411 8.82 -13.52 -4.79
C SER A 411 7.57 -12.69 -5.05
N LEU A 412 7.73 -11.41 -5.35
CA LEU A 412 6.63 -10.49 -5.68
C LEU A 412 6.12 -10.66 -7.12
N GLY A 413 6.68 -11.59 -7.89
CA GLY A 413 6.27 -11.85 -9.27
C GLY A 413 6.72 -10.76 -10.26
N LEU A 414 7.75 -9.98 -9.93
CA LEU A 414 8.32 -9.03 -10.89
C LEU A 414 8.90 -9.78 -12.09
N SER A 415 8.71 -9.21 -13.29
CA SER A 415 9.26 -9.82 -14.51
C SER A 415 10.79 -9.78 -14.49
N HIS A 416 11.41 -10.78 -15.13
CA HIS A 416 12.87 -10.84 -15.23
C HIS A 416 13.45 -9.59 -15.90
N ASP A 417 12.75 -9.00 -16.87
CA ASP A 417 13.18 -7.79 -17.56
C ASP A 417 13.17 -6.56 -16.65
N VAL A 418 12.13 -6.41 -15.81
CA VAL A 418 12.10 -5.36 -14.79
C VAL A 418 13.26 -5.52 -13.81
N MET A 419 13.49 -6.73 -13.31
CA MET A 419 14.61 -6.99 -12.38
C MET A 419 15.96 -6.68 -13.03
N ARG A 420 16.21 -7.15 -14.27
CA ARG A 420 17.46 -6.84 -15.01
C ARG A 420 17.66 -5.34 -15.21
N ALA A 421 16.63 -4.64 -15.71
CA ALA A 421 16.69 -3.20 -15.96
C ALA A 421 16.95 -2.43 -14.66
N SER A 422 16.32 -2.85 -13.57
CA SER A 422 16.50 -2.24 -12.25
C SER A 422 17.93 -2.39 -11.73
N LEU A 423 18.51 -3.59 -11.83
CA LEU A 423 19.88 -3.84 -11.40
C LEU A 423 20.91 -3.02 -12.20
N ALA A 424 20.69 -2.86 -13.51
CA ALA A 424 21.57 -2.09 -14.38
C ALA A 424 21.48 -0.57 -14.17
N THR A 425 20.31 -0.08 -13.76
CA THR A 425 20.02 1.36 -13.60
C THR A 425 20.01 1.84 -12.15
N PHE A 426 20.29 0.96 -11.19
CA PHE A 426 20.28 1.32 -9.79
C PHE A 426 21.33 2.41 -9.50
N PRO A 427 20.92 3.58 -9.00
CA PRO A 427 21.86 4.66 -8.73
C PRO A 427 22.68 4.33 -7.49
N SER A 428 24.00 4.38 -7.60
CA SER A 428 24.98 4.10 -6.52
C SER A 428 25.74 5.35 -6.07
N ASP A 429 25.21 6.53 -6.41
CA ASP A 429 25.83 7.81 -6.10
C ASP A 429 25.48 8.30 -4.67
N PRO A 430 26.23 9.29 -4.14
CA PRO A 430 25.98 9.82 -2.80
C PRO A 430 24.59 10.45 -2.60
N ALA A 431 23.89 10.88 -3.67
CA ALA A 431 22.54 11.42 -3.54
C ALA A 431 21.48 10.31 -3.42
N SER A 432 21.73 9.15 -4.06
CA SER A 432 20.81 8.01 -4.01
C SER A 432 21.05 7.05 -2.86
N THR A 433 22.30 6.82 -2.45
CA THR A 433 22.67 5.90 -1.36
C THR A 433 23.82 6.48 -0.54
N PRO A 434 23.58 7.56 0.23
CA PRO A 434 24.64 8.28 0.94
C PRO A 434 25.38 7.39 1.94
N GLY A 435 26.71 7.31 1.79
CA GLY A 435 27.59 6.54 2.68
C GLY A 435 27.33 5.04 2.65
N ARG A 436 26.88 4.47 1.53
CA ARG A 436 26.68 3.02 1.36
C ARG A 436 27.64 2.49 0.30
N PHE A 437 28.93 2.52 0.63
CA PHE A 437 30.04 2.20 -0.26
C PHE A 437 30.03 3.01 -1.55
N ASN A 438 29.91 4.34 -1.43
CA ASN A 438 30.04 5.21 -2.59
C ASN A 438 31.52 5.31 -2.97
N VAL A 439 31.84 4.98 -4.23
CA VAL A 439 33.20 5.04 -4.76
C VAL A 439 33.30 6.21 -5.71
N LEU A 440 34.25 7.11 -5.45
CA LEU A 440 34.52 8.31 -6.23
C LEU A 440 35.98 8.29 -6.70
N ASP A 441 36.23 8.77 -7.91
CA ASP A 441 37.58 8.98 -8.43
C ASP A 441 37.95 10.45 -8.30
N TYR A 442 39.08 10.75 -7.65
CA TYR A 442 39.56 12.12 -7.43
C TYR A 442 41.07 12.21 -7.57
N GLU A 443 41.54 13.00 -8.54
CA GLU A 443 42.99 13.23 -8.80
C GLU A 443 43.84 11.94 -8.85
N GLY A 444 43.28 10.84 -9.38
CA GLY A 444 43.96 9.54 -9.47
C GLY A 444 43.87 8.68 -8.21
N ALA A 445 43.22 9.15 -7.16
CA ALA A 445 42.90 8.38 -5.96
C ALA A 445 41.44 7.88 -5.98
N THR A 446 41.22 6.70 -5.41
CA THR A 446 39.90 6.14 -5.16
C THR A 446 39.43 6.53 -3.76
N ILE A 447 38.33 7.28 -3.66
CA ILE A 447 37.71 7.66 -2.40
C ILE A 447 36.50 6.75 -2.17
N VAL A 448 36.46 6.06 -1.02
CA VAL A 448 35.33 5.23 -0.61
C VAL A 448 34.67 5.86 0.60
N ILE A 449 33.37 6.17 0.51
CA ILE A 449 32.55 6.70 1.59
C ILE A 449 31.57 5.62 2.05
N ASP A 450 31.66 5.20 3.31
CA ASP A 450 30.86 4.11 3.86
C ASP A 450 30.44 4.36 5.32
N TYR A 451 29.35 3.71 5.74
CA TYR A 451 28.73 3.81 7.06
C TYR A 451 28.99 2.59 7.97
N GLY A 452 29.88 1.69 7.54
CA GLY A 452 30.27 0.52 8.31
C GLY A 452 30.81 0.91 9.69
N HIS A 453 30.07 0.55 10.74
CA HIS A 453 30.33 1.01 12.10
C HIS A 453 30.49 -0.12 13.13
N ASN A 454 30.34 -1.38 12.69
CA ASN A 454 30.56 -2.60 13.47
C ASN A 454 31.70 -3.43 12.87
N ALA A 455 32.17 -4.44 13.62
CA ALA A 455 33.34 -5.24 13.23
C ALA A 455 33.14 -5.97 11.88
N ASP A 456 31.97 -6.56 11.65
CA ASP A 456 31.67 -7.26 10.39
C ASP A 456 31.61 -6.33 9.19
N ALA A 457 31.01 -5.14 9.35
CA ALA A 457 30.98 -4.14 8.30
C ALA A 457 32.40 -3.68 7.94
N LEU A 458 33.29 -3.52 8.93
CA LEU A 458 34.69 -3.18 8.68
C LEU A 458 35.44 -4.31 7.99
N ARG A 459 35.24 -5.58 8.36
CA ARG A 459 35.85 -6.72 7.65
C ARG A 459 35.40 -6.77 6.19
N ALA A 460 34.10 -6.62 5.94
CA ALA A 460 33.54 -6.60 4.60
C ALA A 460 34.05 -5.39 3.78
N LEU A 461 34.22 -4.22 4.42
CA LEU A 461 34.83 -3.03 3.82
C LEU A 461 36.29 -3.29 3.46
N THR A 462 37.08 -3.88 4.36
CA THR A 462 38.50 -4.17 4.11
C THR A 462 38.68 -5.20 3.00
N GLU A 463 37.88 -6.26 2.98
CA GLU A 463 37.88 -7.26 1.89
C GLU A 463 37.56 -6.61 0.54
N ALA A 464 36.57 -5.73 0.50
CA ALA A 464 36.19 -5.02 -0.72
C ALA A 464 37.29 -4.06 -1.21
N ILE A 465 37.95 -3.35 -0.30
CA ILE A 465 39.09 -2.47 -0.63
C ILE A 465 40.28 -3.28 -1.13
N GLU A 466 40.57 -4.44 -0.53
CA GLU A 466 41.65 -5.32 -0.95
C GLU A 466 41.44 -5.87 -2.37
N ALA A 467 40.19 -6.11 -2.77
CA ALA A 467 39.83 -6.53 -4.12
C ALA A 467 39.91 -5.40 -5.18
N MET A 468 40.19 -4.16 -4.76
CA MET A 468 40.33 -2.99 -5.64
C MET A 468 41.82 -2.66 -5.88
N PRO A 469 42.20 -2.09 -7.04
CA PRO A 469 43.57 -1.65 -7.27
C PRO A 469 43.99 -0.57 -6.26
N HIS A 470 45.13 -0.75 -5.60
CA HIS A 470 45.68 0.21 -4.65
C HIS A 470 47.20 0.09 -4.53
N ASP A 471 47.89 1.22 -4.36
CA ASP A 471 49.31 1.27 -3.95
C ASP A 471 49.46 1.53 -2.46
N ARG A 472 48.54 2.31 -1.87
CA ARG A 472 48.46 2.67 -0.45
C ARG A 472 47.00 2.80 -0.03
N ARG A 473 46.71 2.46 1.22
CA ARG A 473 45.38 2.47 1.83
C ARG A 473 45.37 3.39 3.04
N LEU A 474 44.46 4.37 3.02
CA LEU A 474 44.26 5.31 4.12
C LEU A 474 42.82 5.22 4.58
N ILE A 475 42.59 5.37 5.88
CA ILE A 475 41.24 5.44 6.46
C ILE A 475 41.12 6.63 7.41
N VAL A 476 39.99 7.33 7.30
CA VAL A 476 39.52 8.29 8.29
C VAL A 476 38.33 7.65 9.00
N TYR A 477 38.43 7.42 10.30
CA TYR A 477 37.45 6.63 11.06
C TYR A 477 37.11 7.26 12.41
N THR A 478 35.86 7.07 12.83
CA THR A 478 35.39 7.38 14.19
C THR A 478 34.51 6.23 14.70
N ALA A 479 34.47 6.03 16.01
CA ALA A 479 33.62 5.04 16.65
C ALA A 479 32.46 5.71 17.40
N ALA A 480 31.29 5.08 17.39
CA ALA A 480 30.16 5.55 18.19
C ALA A 480 30.39 5.26 19.68
N GLY A 481 30.27 6.29 20.53
CA GLY A 481 30.56 6.18 21.97
C GLY A 481 29.60 5.30 22.76
N ASP A 482 28.40 5.03 22.26
CA ASP A 482 27.43 4.13 22.91
C ASP A 482 27.80 2.65 22.77
N ARG A 483 28.90 2.28 22.07
CA ARG A 483 29.36 0.90 21.95
C ARG A 483 30.19 0.46 23.15
N ARG A 484 30.29 -0.87 23.38
CA ARG A 484 31.13 -1.44 24.45
C ARG A 484 32.60 -1.27 24.10
N ASP A 485 33.47 -1.16 25.10
CA ASP A 485 34.92 -1.00 24.90
C ASP A 485 35.52 -2.10 24.02
N VAL A 486 35.11 -3.35 24.26
CA VAL A 486 35.55 -4.51 23.49
C VAL A 486 35.22 -4.37 22.00
N ASP A 487 34.08 -3.76 21.65
CA ASP A 487 33.68 -3.55 20.26
C ASP A 487 34.52 -2.42 19.63
N ILE A 488 34.85 -1.36 20.38
CA ILE A 488 35.72 -0.28 19.90
C ILE A 488 37.13 -0.80 19.64
N ILE A 489 37.71 -1.53 20.60
CA ILE A 489 39.05 -2.14 20.47
C ILE A 489 39.09 -3.10 19.28
N ARG A 490 38.07 -3.96 19.12
CA ARG A 490 38.00 -4.90 18.00
C ARG A 490 37.99 -4.20 16.64
N LYS A 491 37.35 -3.04 16.54
CA LYS A 491 37.34 -2.23 15.31
C LYS A 491 38.70 -1.58 15.07
N ALA A 492 39.34 -1.07 16.12
CA ALA A 492 40.70 -0.55 16.06
C ALA A 492 41.70 -1.61 15.55
N ASP A 493 41.59 -2.85 16.02
CA ASP A 493 42.41 -3.97 15.54
C ASP A 493 42.21 -4.22 14.04
N ILE A 494 40.97 -4.20 13.55
CA ILE A 494 40.68 -4.43 12.13
C ILE A 494 41.29 -3.32 11.27
N ILE A 495 41.02 -2.05 11.60
CA ILE A 495 41.54 -0.92 10.80
C ILE A 495 43.06 -0.82 10.88
N GLY A 496 43.66 -1.09 12.03
CA GLY A 496 45.11 -1.02 12.23
C GLY A 496 45.88 -2.08 11.44
N ASN A 497 45.26 -3.23 11.17
CA ASN A 497 45.87 -4.30 10.38
C ASN A 497 45.63 -4.16 8.86
N SER A 498 44.61 -3.40 8.45
CA SER A 498 44.19 -3.33 7.03
C SER A 498 44.60 -2.06 6.30
N PHE A 499 45.01 -1.00 7.00
CA PHE A 499 45.34 0.29 6.39
C PHE A 499 46.77 0.74 6.72
N ASP A 500 47.45 1.37 5.76
CA ASP A 500 48.82 1.85 5.92
C ASP A 500 48.88 3.15 6.75
N GLN A 501 47.78 3.89 6.78
CA GLN A 501 47.62 5.07 7.61
C GLN A 501 46.20 5.16 8.13
N VAL A 502 46.06 5.32 9.45
CA VAL A 502 44.79 5.45 10.16
C VAL A 502 44.72 6.85 10.75
N ILE A 503 43.65 7.58 10.43
CA ILE A 503 43.32 8.88 11.02
C ILE A 503 42.05 8.66 11.85
N ILE A 504 42.19 8.71 13.16
CA ILE A 504 41.06 8.61 14.09
C ILE A 504 40.62 10.03 14.45
N TYR A 505 39.32 10.25 14.48
CA TYR A 505 38.73 11.50 14.97
C TYR A 505 37.54 11.21 15.87
N GLU A 506 37.18 12.17 16.72
CA GLU A 506 35.97 12.12 17.53
C GLU A 506 34.86 12.93 16.84
N ASP A 507 33.69 12.31 16.69
CA ASP A 507 32.49 13.01 16.20
C ASP A 507 31.93 13.95 17.28
N GLN A 508 31.23 15.01 16.88
CA GLN A 508 30.62 15.98 17.81
C GLN A 508 29.58 15.34 18.73
N CYS A 509 29.02 14.18 18.35
CA CYS A 509 28.08 13.41 19.16
C CYS A 509 28.79 12.25 19.87
N THR A 510 29.22 12.46 21.11
CA THR A 510 29.95 11.45 21.91
C THR A 510 29.09 10.30 22.44
N ARG A 511 27.76 10.37 22.24
CA ARG A 511 26.77 9.35 22.63
C ARG A 511 26.92 8.82 24.06
N GLY A 512 27.29 9.70 24.98
CA GLY A 512 27.37 9.40 26.41
C GLY A 512 28.78 9.15 26.95
N ARG A 513 29.82 9.16 26.11
CA ARG A 513 31.21 9.15 26.56
C ARG A 513 31.77 10.58 26.77
N PRO A 514 32.69 10.78 27.72
CA PRO A 514 33.56 11.95 27.80
C PRO A 514 34.34 12.23 26.52
N ASP A 515 34.58 13.52 26.25
CA ASP A 515 35.42 13.98 25.13
C ASP A 515 36.81 13.35 25.18
N GLY A 516 37.25 12.82 24.05
CA GLY A 516 38.53 12.17 23.84
C GLY A 516 38.59 10.71 24.29
N GLU A 517 37.55 10.14 24.90
CA GLU A 517 37.59 8.75 25.39
C GLU A 517 37.54 7.72 24.25
N VAL A 518 36.94 8.07 23.12
CA VAL A 518 36.76 7.17 21.98
C VAL A 518 38.04 7.00 21.15
N VAL A 519 38.96 7.98 21.20
CA VAL A 519 40.12 8.11 20.29
C VAL A 519 41.36 7.39 20.80
#